data_AF-A0A9P6MG43-F1
#
_entry.id   AF-A0A9P6MG43-F1
#
_cell.length_a   1.000
_cell.length_b   1.000
_cell.length_c   1.000
_cell.angle_alpha   90.00
_cell.angle_beta   90.00
_cell.angle_gamma   90.00
#
_symmetry.space_group_name_H-M   'P 1'
#
loop_
_entity.id
_entity.type
_entity.pdbx_description
1 polymer ?
#
loop_
_entity_poly.entity_id
_entity_poly.type
_entity_poly.pdbx_seq_one_letter_code
_entity_poly.pdbx_strand_id
1 'polypeptide(L)'
;MPFQQFYNSAYNQVVDVLEFPLSASDEDGVMNGDFYAPGSGGYPDGSYAWNQYQCIQMMAKYGGQYTFLLHTTTHTVPGLQPSTFADKLAFQQTLTPLVTNVSYFDTMGGRGDFRNARIASGIDISISGNVATVTVTLPQQIIDLTLRVPTAWVFVSSTVGVKATPGVVILLNIVPAGTVILKFQTSGTVAVTTNPAPGHAPTTTTISMASPTIPAPTPTPTNPRMVDDFSDPTRYSNEENALRFYTGDDHTVTERTTVQDDWLLLSFNTASYWYTLLGASNTCNDYSQFTKLNLAIRYPTNKRIGFNMVIQDTTSGTCTGITQHSFNVTSLINSATAGSDGWLHLTLPLTDFSGANLKSLSAISIAGFVSSGQVEVDYIYFD
;
A
#
# COMPACT_ATOMS: atom_id res chain seq x y z
N MET A 1 4.13 9.64 29.54
CA MET A 1 3.70 8.26 29.20
C MET A 1 4.96 7.43 29.00
N PRO A 2 5.21 6.35 29.76
CA PRO A 2 6.46 5.63 29.65
C PRO A 2 6.34 4.57 28.55
N PHE A 3 6.68 4.92 27.32
CA PHE A 3 7.24 3.92 26.42
C PHE A 3 8.73 3.81 26.77
N GLN A 4 9.06 2.84 27.61
CA GLN A 4 10.43 2.42 27.82
C GLN A 4 10.77 1.50 26.65
N GLN A 5 11.48 2.02 25.65
CA GLN A 5 12.05 1.21 24.59
C GLN A 5 13.21 0.42 25.22
N PHE A 6 12.95 -0.81 25.65
CA PHE A 6 14.00 -1.72 26.10
C PHE A 6 14.77 -2.18 24.86
N TYR A 7 15.84 -1.45 24.51
CA TYR A 7 16.87 -1.97 23.60
C TYR A 7 17.63 -3.07 24.36
N ASN A 8 17.09 -4.29 24.38
CA ASN A 8 17.84 -5.45 24.85
C ASN A 8 18.60 -6.04 23.67
N SER A 9 19.74 -5.45 23.34
CA SER A 9 20.63 -5.90 22.25
C SER A 9 21.35 -7.23 22.53
N ALA A 10 20.91 -8.01 23.53
CA ALA A 10 21.61 -9.22 23.97
C ALA A 10 20.97 -10.54 23.51
N TYR A 11 19.78 -10.52 22.89
CA TYR A 11 19.15 -11.75 22.41
C TYR A 11 18.56 -11.55 21.01
N ASN A 12 19.23 -12.11 20.00
CA ASN A 12 18.68 -12.29 18.65
C ASN A 12 17.61 -13.39 18.69
N GLN A 13 16.49 -13.13 19.37
CA GLN A 13 15.31 -13.97 19.28
C GLN A 13 14.37 -13.39 18.24
N VAL A 14 14.04 -14.18 17.23
CA VAL A 14 12.94 -13.85 16.32
C VAL A 14 11.65 -13.93 17.13
N VAL A 15 10.93 -12.81 17.18
CA VAL A 15 9.61 -12.71 17.80
C VAL A 15 8.61 -12.28 16.75
N ASP A 16 7.40 -12.83 16.82
CA ASP A 16 6.30 -12.36 15.99
C ASP A 16 5.80 -11.03 16.56
N VAL A 17 5.80 -9.99 15.72
CA VAL A 17 5.30 -8.66 16.07
C VAL A 17 4.06 -8.38 15.25
N LEU A 18 2.97 -8.00 15.91
CA LEU A 18 1.79 -7.49 15.24
C LEU A 18 1.98 -5.98 14.99
N GLU A 19 2.02 -5.61 13.72
CA GLU A 19 2.12 -4.22 13.31
C GLU A 19 0.75 -3.63 12.95
N PHE A 20 0.51 -2.42 13.44
CA PHE A 20 -0.69 -1.64 13.16
C PHE A 20 -0.26 -0.30 12.58
N PRO A 21 0.03 -0.21 11.27
CA PRO A 21 0.41 1.03 10.60
C PRO A 21 -0.51 2.19 10.94
N LEU A 22 0.11 3.36 11.04
CA LEU A 22 -0.57 4.63 11.08
C LEU A 22 -1.16 4.92 9.69
N SER A 23 -2.43 5.30 9.62
CA SER A 23 -3.11 5.60 8.36
C SER A 23 -3.15 7.10 8.08
N ALA A 24 -3.39 7.91 9.11
CA ALA A 24 -3.42 9.36 9.02
C ALA A 24 -3.24 10.00 10.41
N SER A 25 -2.96 11.30 10.42
CA SER A 25 -2.71 12.10 11.61
C SER A 25 -3.43 13.46 11.58
N ASP A 26 -3.47 14.16 12.71
CA ASP A 26 -3.88 15.57 12.78
C ASP A 26 -2.87 16.57 12.24
N GLU A 27 -1.75 16.09 11.70
CA GLU A 27 -0.74 16.89 11.02
C GLU A 27 -0.90 16.85 9.48
N ASP A 28 -1.70 15.91 8.95
CA ASP A 28 -1.84 15.72 7.50
C ASP A 28 -2.88 16.66 6.86
N GLY A 29 -3.57 17.50 7.64
CA GLY A 29 -4.57 18.43 7.13
C GLY A 29 -5.26 19.30 8.17
N VAL A 30 -6.02 20.28 7.70
CA VAL A 30 -6.79 21.19 8.56
C VAL A 30 -8.00 20.45 9.12
N MET A 31 -8.01 20.26 10.43
CA MET A 31 -9.20 19.83 11.15
C MET A 31 -10.04 21.05 11.49
N ASN A 32 -11.28 21.10 11.04
CA ASN A 32 -12.21 22.16 11.40
C ASN A 32 -13.61 21.61 11.68
N GLY A 33 -13.72 20.31 11.94
CA GLY A 33 -14.99 19.64 12.25
C GLY A 33 -15.97 19.53 11.09
N ASP A 34 -15.66 20.10 9.93
CA ASP A 34 -16.56 20.18 8.80
C ASP A 34 -16.57 18.90 7.96
N PHE A 35 -17.74 18.56 7.40
CA PHE A 35 -17.91 17.51 6.41
C PHE A 35 -18.45 18.08 5.11
N TYR A 36 -17.57 18.31 4.14
CA TYR A 36 -17.92 18.85 2.84
C TYR A 36 -17.39 17.94 1.74
N ALA A 37 -18.26 17.57 0.82
CA ALA A 37 -17.84 16.92 -0.41
C ALA A 37 -17.05 17.91 -1.29
N PRO A 38 -16.22 17.41 -2.22
CA PRO A 38 -15.52 18.23 -3.20
C PRO A 38 -16.45 19.24 -3.89
N GLY A 39 -16.01 20.48 -4.02
CA GLY A 39 -16.75 21.57 -4.65
C GLY A 39 -17.82 22.25 -3.80
N SER A 40 -17.96 21.90 -2.52
CA SER A 40 -18.92 22.55 -1.60
C SER A 40 -18.23 23.45 -0.57
N GLY A 41 -18.85 24.59 -0.23
CA GLY A 41 -18.45 25.42 0.92
C GLY A 41 -17.03 25.99 0.91
N GLY A 42 -16.36 26.06 -0.25
CA GLY A 42 -14.95 26.48 -0.35
C GLY A 42 -13.94 25.34 -0.22
N TYR A 43 -14.38 24.08 -0.27
CA TYR A 43 -13.53 22.88 -0.24
C TYR A 43 -13.45 22.26 -1.65
N PRO A 44 -12.52 22.69 -2.51
CA PRO A 44 -12.40 22.14 -3.86
C PRO A 44 -12.21 20.61 -3.84
N ASP A 45 -11.40 20.10 -2.91
CA ASP A 45 -11.07 18.67 -2.78
C ASP A 45 -11.85 17.96 -1.67
N GLY A 46 -12.84 18.62 -1.08
CA GLY A 46 -13.58 18.15 0.09
C GLY A 46 -12.86 18.50 1.40
N SER A 47 -13.59 18.39 2.52
CA SER A 47 -13.00 18.62 3.84
C SER A 47 -12.11 17.45 4.25
N TYR A 48 -11.26 17.68 5.25
CA TYR A 48 -10.39 16.62 5.76
C TYR A 48 -11.19 15.40 6.25
N ALA A 49 -12.34 15.62 6.91
CA ALA A 49 -13.25 14.54 7.31
C ALA A 49 -13.83 13.76 6.12
N TRP A 50 -14.12 14.43 4.99
CA TRP A 50 -14.55 13.75 3.77
C TRP A 50 -13.48 12.81 3.23
N ASN A 51 -12.24 13.28 3.16
CA ASN A 51 -11.12 12.48 2.64
C ASN A 51 -10.87 11.24 3.53
N GLN A 52 -10.89 11.41 4.84
CA GLN A 52 -10.76 10.29 5.77
C GLN A 52 -11.94 9.32 5.68
N TYR A 53 -13.17 9.82 5.51
CA TYR A 53 -14.34 8.98 5.26
C TYR A 53 -14.18 8.11 4.00
N GLN A 54 -13.74 8.69 2.87
CA GLN A 54 -13.52 7.94 1.64
C GLN A 54 -12.46 6.85 1.82
N CYS A 55 -11.35 7.18 2.48
CA CYS A 55 -10.29 6.21 2.79
C CYS A 55 -10.85 5.02 3.58
N ILE A 56 -11.58 5.29 4.67
CA ILE A 56 -12.20 4.25 5.50
C ILE A 56 -13.18 3.39 4.69
N GLN A 57 -14.01 3.99 3.82
CA GLN A 57 -14.93 3.24 2.97
C GLN A 57 -14.21 2.30 2.01
N MET A 58 -13.06 2.71 1.47
CA MET A 58 -12.23 1.86 0.61
C MET A 58 -11.64 0.68 1.38
N MET A 59 -11.06 0.93 2.57
CA MET A 59 -10.50 -0.12 3.42
C MET A 59 -11.54 -1.10 3.94
N ALA A 60 -12.75 -0.63 4.27
CA ALA A 60 -13.82 -1.46 4.80
C ALA A 60 -14.23 -2.59 3.84
N LYS A 61 -14.11 -2.39 2.52
CA LYS A 61 -14.39 -3.43 1.51
C LYS A 61 -13.54 -4.69 1.69
N TYR A 62 -12.33 -4.52 2.21
CA TYR A 62 -11.33 -5.58 2.36
C TYR A 62 -11.15 -6.02 3.82
N GLY A 63 -11.87 -5.40 4.77
CA GLY A 63 -11.65 -5.63 6.20
C GLY A 63 -10.29 -5.09 6.68
N GLY A 64 -9.86 -3.97 6.10
CA GLY A 64 -8.62 -3.28 6.47
C GLY A 64 -8.69 -2.65 7.86
N GLN A 65 -7.57 -2.05 8.27
CA GLN A 65 -7.46 -1.31 9.53
C GLN A 65 -7.18 0.15 9.26
N TYR A 66 -7.79 1.01 10.06
CA TYR A 66 -7.54 2.44 10.04
C TYR A 66 -7.04 2.88 11.41
N THR A 67 -5.86 3.48 11.46
CA THR A 67 -5.30 4.04 12.69
C THR A 67 -5.11 5.53 12.49
N PHE A 68 -5.70 6.31 13.38
CA PHE A 68 -5.63 7.76 13.33
C PHE A 68 -4.89 8.30 14.56
N LEU A 69 -3.84 9.08 14.35
CA LEU A 69 -3.05 9.69 15.42
C LEU A 69 -3.58 11.09 15.72
N LEU A 70 -3.81 11.36 17.01
CA LEU A 70 -4.24 12.66 17.51
C LEU A 70 -3.30 13.15 18.59
N HIS A 71 -2.70 14.31 18.37
CA HIS A 71 -1.95 15.01 19.40
C HIS A 71 -2.91 15.73 20.36
N THR A 72 -2.63 15.68 21.67
CA THR A 72 -3.47 16.35 22.68
C THR A 72 -3.31 17.87 22.68
N THR A 73 -2.21 18.39 22.15
CA THR A 73 -1.89 19.82 22.08
C THR A 73 -2.26 20.41 20.72
N THR A 74 -2.49 21.72 20.68
CA THR A 74 -2.48 22.46 19.42
C THR A 74 -1.13 22.22 18.76
N HIS A 75 -1.15 21.62 17.57
CA HIS A 75 0.04 21.41 16.77
C HIS A 75 0.07 22.48 15.68
N THR A 76 1.24 23.06 15.43
CA THR A 76 1.44 24.07 14.40
C THR A 76 2.45 23.53 13.41
N VAL A 77 1.96 22.98 12.29
CA VAL A 77 2.82 22.70 11.14
C VAL A 77 3.02 24.02 10.39
N PRO A 78 4.26 24.42 10.07
CA PRO A 78 4.49 25.58 9.22
C PRO A 78 3.68 25.49 7.92
N GLY A 79 2.85 26.48 7.64
CA GLY A 79 1.99 26.52 6.45
C GLY A 79 0.57 25.98 6.64
N LEU A 80 0.24 25.39 7.79
CA LEU A 80 -1.11 24.96 8.13
C LEU A 80 -1.68 25.79 9.29
N GLN A 81 -3.00 25.96 9.29
CA GLN A 81 -3.71 26.51 10.44
C GLN A 81 -3.58 25.54 11.61
N PRO A 82 -3.23 26.01 12.83
CA PRO A 82 -3.10 25.13 13.97
C PRO A 82 -4.43 24.44 14.31
N SER A 83 -4.43 23.10 14.34
CA SER A 83 -5.60 22.33 14.77
C SER A 83 -5.71 22.37 16.30
N THR A 84 -6.74 23.03 16.82
CA THR A 84 -6.98 23.09 18.28
C THR A 84 -7.56 21.77 18.80
N PHE A 85 -7.60 21.60 20.12
CA PHE A 85 -8.31 20.46 20.71
C PHE A 85 -9.81 20.44 20.33
N ALA A 86 -10.45 21.60 20.24
CA ALA A 86 -11.86 21.70 19.87
C ALA A 86 -12.08 21.22 18.43
N ASP A 87 -11.17 21.54 17.51
CA ASP A 87 -11.24 21.10 16.12
C ASP A 87 -11.09 19.58 15.98
N LYS A 88 -10.16 18.99 16.76
CA LYS A 88 -9.93 17.54 16.79
C LYS A 88 -11.15 16.80 17.34
N LEU A 89 -11.75 17.33 18.39
CA LEU A 89 -12.99 16.79 18.96
C LEU A 89 -14.14 16.89 17.95
N ALA A 90 -14.31 18.04 17.30
CA ALA A 90 -15.33 18.24 16.29
C ALA A 90 -15.13 17.29 15.09
N PHE A 91 -13.89 17.10 14.65
CA PHE A 91 -13.54 16.11 13.62
C PHE A 91 -13.97 14.69 14.03
N GLN A 92 -13.66 14.25 15.26
CA GLN A 92 -14.10 12.94 15.74
C GLN A 92 -15.63 12.82 15.81
N GLN A 93 -16.31 13.85 16.29
CA GLN A 93 -17.77 13.90 16.37
C GLN A 93 -18.43 13.85 15.00
N THR A 94 -17.78 14.40 13.97
CA THR A 94 -18.23 14.37 12.58
C THR A 94 -17.92 13.03 11.92
N LEU A 95 -16.68 12.52 12.01
CA LEU A 95 -16.25 11.33 11.29
C LEU A 95 -16.82 10.03 11.86
N THR A 96 -16.88 9.89 13.18
CA THR A 96 -17.33 8.66 13.86
C THR A 96 -18.70 8.19 13.37
N PRO A 97 -19.79 8.99 13.43
CA PRO A 97 -21.11 8.52 12.99
C PRO A 97 -21.14 8.11 11.52
N LEU A 98 -20.35 8.76 10.66
CA LEU A 98 -20.30 8.45 9.22
C LEU A 98 -19.72 7.06 8.90
N VAL A 99 -18.88 6.52 9.77
CA VAL A 99 -18.20 5.23 9.53
C VAL A 99 -18.63 4.11 10.47
N THR A 100 -19.45 4.41 11.49
CA THR A 100 -19.96 3.40 12.45
C THR A 100 -20.71 2.22 11.82
N ASN A 101 -21.27 2.38 10.63
CA ASN A 101 -21.94 1.28 9.92
C ASN A 101 -20.97 0.32 9.23
N VAL A 102 -19.70 0.71 9.05
CA VAL A 102 -18.68 -0.07 8.34
C VAL A 102 -17.41 -0.31 9.17
N SER A 103 -17.35 0.22 10.39
CA SER A 103 -16.16 0.19 11.25
C SER A 103 -16.49 -0.31 12.66
N TYR A 104 -15.50 -0.95 13.27
CA TYR A 104 -15.48 -1.27 14.69
C TYR A 104 -14.37 -0.44 15.36
N PHE A 105 -14.68 0.19 16.49
CA PHE A 105 -13.77 1.08 17.22
C PHE A 105 -13.20 0.34 18.42
N ASP A 106 -11.88 0.37 18.57
CA ASP A 106 -11.19 -0.27 19.69
C ASP A 106 -9.87 0.45 19.99
N THR A 107 -9.31 0.15 21.15
CA THR A 107 -7.95 0.51 21.56
C THR A 107 -6.90 -0.28 20.78
N MET A 108 -5.64 0.18 20.78
CA MET A 108 -4.52 -0.60 20.22
C MET A 108 -4.36 -1.96 20.91
N GLY A 109 -4.56 -2.01 22.24
CA GLY A 109 -4.50 -3.25 23.01
C GLY A 109 -5.59 -4.24 22.62
N GLY A 110 -6.85 -3.78 22.55
CA GLY A 110 -7.98 -4.62 22.13
C GLY A 110 -7.82 -5.15 20.70
N ARG A 111 -7.30 -4.33 19.78
CA ARG A 111 -6.94 -4.79 18.42
C ARG A 111 -5.84 -5.84 18.42
N GLY A 112 -4.80 -5.65 19.24
CA GLY A 112 -3.74 -6.63 19.45
C GLY A 112 -4.29 -7.97 19.94
N ASP A 113 -5.11 -7.93 20.99
CA ASP A 113 -5.73 -9.10 21.59
C ASP A 113 -6.65 -9.84 20.61
N PHE A 114 -7.51 -9.11 19.89
CA PHE A 114 -8.38 -9.67 18.86
C PHE A 114 -7.59 -10.29 17.71
N ARG A 115 -6.58 -9.59 17.19
CA ARG A 115 -5.77 -10.08 16.06
C ARG A 115 -4.99 -11.33 16.44
N ASN A 116 -4.39 -11.34 17.63
CA ASN A 116 -3.69 -12.50 18.15
C ASN A 116 -4.64 -13.70 18.34
N ALA A 117 -5.81 -13.46 18.96
CA ALA A 117 -6.83 -14.49 19.14
C ALA A 117 -7.29 -15.08 17.80
N ARG A 118 -7.56 -14.21 16.82
CA ARG A 118 -8.00 -14.59 15.47
C ARG A 118 -6.94 -15.42 14.74
N ILE A 119 -5.67 -15.02 14.79
CA ILE A 119 -4.58 -15.76 14.15
C ILE A 119 -4.43 -17.15 14.77
N ALA A 120 -4.58 -17.24 16.09
CA ALA A 120 -4.44 -18.50 16.81
C ALA A 120 -5.69 -19.40 16.71
N SER A 121 -6.80 -18.90 16.18
CA SER A 121 -8.05 -19.66 16.08
C SER A 121 -8.00 -20.70 14.96
N GLY A 122 -8.43 -21.93 15.26
CA GLY A 122 -8.59 -22.99 14.27
C GLY A 122 -10.04 -23.08 13.75
N ILE A 123 -10.22 -23.42 12.47
CA ILE A 123 -11.53 -23.67 11.87
C ILE A 123 -11.49 -25.02 11.15
N ASP A 124 -12.34 -25.93 11.59
CA ASP A 124 -12.60 -27.21 10.95
C ASP A 124 -14.04 -27.25 10.41
N ILE A 125 -14.23 -27.86 9.25
CA ILE A 125 -15.54 -28.00 8.63
C ILE A 125 -15.76 -29.47 8.29
N SER A 126 -16.88 -30.03 8.73
CA SER A 126 -17.35 -31.35 8.32
C SER A 126 -18.76 -31.25 7.74
N ILE A 127 -19.02 -31.98 6.66
CA ILE A 127 -20.34 -32.02 6.03
C ILE A 127 -20.84 -33.46 6.05
N SER A 128 -22.08 -33.67 6.49
CA SER A 128 -22.74 -34.98 6.47
C SER A 128 -24.17 -34.79 5.99
N GLY A 129 -24.50 -35.39 4.85
CA GLY A 129 -25.79 -35.17 4.18
C GLY A 129 -25.97 -33.70 3.78
N ASN A 130 -26.98 -33.05 4.35
CA ASN A 130 -27.31 -31.63 4.13
C ASN A 130 -26.94 -30.74 5.34
N VAL A 131 -26.07 -31.22 6.23
CA VAL A 131 -25.64 -30.47 7.42
C VAL A 131 -24.13 -30.24 7.37
N ALA A 132 -23.73 -28.98 7.38
CA ALA A 132 -22.36 -28.56 7.63
C ALA A 132 -22.17 -28.23 9.11
N THR A 133 -21.16 -28.83 9.74
CA THR A 133 -20.72 -28.53 11.10
C THR A 133 -19.38 -27.82 11.02
N VAL A 134 -19.35 -26.57 11.45
CA VAL A 134 -18.14 -25.74 11.57
C VAL A 134 -17.71 -25.74 13.03
N THR A 135 -16.51 -26.25 13.29
CA THR A 135 -15.89 -26.29 14.61
C THR A 135 -14.83 -25.20 14.67
N VAL A 136 -15.00 -24.25 15.57
CA VAL A 136 -14.06 -23.14 15.81
C VAL A 136 -13.33 -23.43 17.11
N THR A 137 -12.01 -23.54 17.05
CA THR A 137 -11.14 -23.77 18.21
C THR A 137 -10.49 -22.46 18.61
N LEU A 138 -10.78 -21.98 19.82
CA LEU A 138 -10.34 -20.70 20.36
C LEU A 138 -9.33 -20.95 21.49
N PRO A 139 -8.02 -20.75 21.29
CA PRO A 139 -7.03 -20.94 22.35
C PRO A 139 -7.09 -19.86 23.44
N GLN A 140 -7.71 -18.71 23.13
CA GLN A 140 -7.94 -17.61 24.06
C GLN A 140 -9.32 -16.99 23.79
N GLN A 141 -9.77 -16.13 24.71
CA GLN A 141 -11.02 -15.41 24.51
C GLN A 141 -10.98 -14.51 23.28
N ILE A 142 -12.12 -14.35 22.61
CA ILE A 142 -12.27 -13.44 21.47
C ILE A 142 -13.62 -12.72 21.53
N ILE A 143 -13.65 -11.47 21.08
CA ILE A 143 -14.87 -10.66 21.01
C ILE A 143 -15.33 -10.59 19.56
N ASP A 144 -16.61 -10.86 19.30
CA ASP A 144 -17.25 -10.63 18.01
C ASP A 144 -16.52 -11.25 16.80
N LEU A 145 -15.99 -12.47 16.96
CA LEU A 145 -15.32 -13.20 15.89
C LEU A 145 -16.28 -13.40 14.71
N THR A 146 -15.92 -12.78 13.58
CA THR A 146 -16.69 -12.84 12.34
C THR A 146 -16.16 -13.94 11.43
N LEU A 147 -17.06 -14.82 10.99
CA LEU A 147 -16.81 -15.92 10.08
C LEU A 147 -17.56 -15.69 8.78
N ARG A 148 -16.87 -15.81 7.64
CA ARG A 148 -17.52 -15.89 6.34
C ARG A 148 -17.88 -17.33 6.04
N VAL A 149 -19.13 -17.56 5.66
CA VAL A 149 -19.66 -18.87 5.27
C VAL A 149 -20.30 -18.76 3.87
N PRO A 150 -20.53 -19.85 3.14
CA PRO A 150 -21.27 -19.79 1.89
C PRO A 150 -22.67 -19.17 2.08
N THR A 151 -23.09 -18.30 1.16
CA THR A 151 -24.39 -17.61 1.24
C THR A 151 -25.60 -18.55 1.15
N ALA A 152 -25.41 -19.73 0.56
CA ALA A 152 -26.42 -20.79 0.48
C ALA A 152 -26.58 -21.60 1.78
N TRP A 153 -25.69 -21.41 2.77
CA TRP A 153 -25.78 -22.10 4.05
C TRP A 153 -26.75 -21.38 4.98
N VAL A 154 -27.74 -22.11 5.48
CA VAL A 154 -28.73 -21.58 6.43
C VAL A 154 -28.29 -21.96 7.83
N PHE A 155 -28.06 -20.97 8.69
CA PHE A 155 -27.69 -21.22 10.09
C PHE A 155 -28.79 -22.02 10.83
N VAL A 156 -28.38 -23.06 11.57
CA VAL A 156 -29.28 -23.95 12.32
C VAL A 156 -29.10 -23.77 13.83
N SER A 157 -27.86 -23.89 14.33
CA SER A 157 -27.59 -23.83 15.78
C SER A 157 -26.14 -23.48 16.08
N SER A 158 -25.89 -22.99 17.29
CA SER A 158 -24.55 -22.69 17.83
C SER A 158 -24.46 -23.09 19.30
N THR A 159 -23.27 -23.41 19.79
CA THR A 159 -23.00 -23.60 21.23
C THR A 159 -22.82 -22.28 22.00
N VAL A 160 -22.73 -21.15 21.29
CA VAL A 160 -22.62 -19.79 21.85
C VAL A 160 -23.62 -18.84 21.19
N GLY A 161 -23.83 -17.65 21.77
CA GLY A 161 -24.66 -16.62 21.15
C GLY A 161 -24.06 -16.16 19.81
N VAL A 162 -24.88 -16.08 18.76
CA VAL A 162 -24.43 -15.64 17.43
C VAL A 162 -25.42 -14.70 16.77
N LYS A 163 -24.93 -13.85 15.88
CA LYS A 163 -25.72 -13.16 14.86
C LYS A 163 -25.38 -13.75 13.51
N ALA A 164 -26.38 -14.37 12.86
CA ALA A 164 -26.22 -15.00 11.55
C ALA A 164 -27.01 -14.24 10.49
N THR A 165 -26.37 -13.97 9.36
CA THR A 165 -26.96 -13.44 8.14
C THR A 165 -26.41 -14.23 6.95
N PRO A 166 -27.08 -14.26 5.78
CA PRO A 166 -26.55 -14.96 4.62
C PRO A 166 -25.10 -14.55 4.34
N GLY A 167 -24.19 -15.53 4.36
CA GLY A 167 -22.76 -15.33 4.10
C GLY A 167 -21.88 -14.98 5.32
N VAL A 168 -22.47 -14.65 6.47
CA VAL A 168 -21.71 -14.19 7.66
C VAL A 168 -22.32 -14.69 8.96
N VAL A 169 -21.47 -15.18 9.87
CA VAL A 169 -21.83 -15.45 11.26
C VAL A 169 -20.86 -14.72 12.19
N ILE A 170 -21.40 -14.02 13.18
CA ILE A 170 -20.64 -13.30 14.22
C ILE A 170 -20.88 -14.02 15.55
N LEU A 171 -19.80 -14.45 16.22
CA LEU A 171 -19.88 -14.98 17.58
C LEU A 171 -19.99 -13.81 18.56
N LEU A 172 -21.16 -13.61 19.18
CA LEU A 172 -21.48 -12.36 19.88
C LEU A 172 -20.83 -12.27 21.26
N ASN A 173 -20.44 -11.04 21.61
CA ASN A 173 -19.82 -10.67 22.89
C ASN A 173 -18.49 -11.40 23.10
N ILE A 174 -18.09 -11.55 24.37
CA ILE A 174 -16.90 -12.29 24.76
C ILE A 174 -17.20 -13.79 24.67
N VAL A 175 -16.48 -14.48 23.78
CA VAL A 175 -16.48 -15.93 23.67
C VAL A 175 -15.25 -16.46 24.40
N PRO A 176 -15.41 -17.31 25.44
CA PRO A 176 -14.29 -17.90 26.15
C PRO A 176 -13.43 -18.80 25.25
N ALA A 177 -12.20 -19.08 25.70
CA ALA A 177 -11.38 -20.13 25.10
C ALA A 177 -12.11 -21.48 25.14
N GLY A 178 -11.96 -22.28 24.09
CA GLY A 178 -12.60 -23.59 23.95
C GLY A 178 -13.05 -23.88 22.53
N THR A 179 -14.02 -24.76 22.40
CA THR A 179 -14.56 -25.19 21.10
C THR A 179 -15.98 -24.66 20.91
N VAL A 180 -16.19 -23.92 19.83
CA VAL A 180 -17.51 -23.47 19.38
C VAL A 180 -17.96 -24.34 18.21
N ILE A 181 -19.18 -24.84 18.25
CA ILE A 181 -19.76 -25.65 17.18
C ILE A 181 -20.92 -24.88 16.56
N LEU A 182 -20.82 -24.61 15.26
CA LEU A 182 -21.86 -24.01 14.44
C LEU A 182 -22.40 -25.07 13.49
N LYS A 183 -23.73 -25.14 13.34
CA LYS A 183 -24.38 -26.02 12.37
C LYS A 183 -25.14 -25.21 11.36
N PHE A 184 -25.02 -25.62 10.10
CA PHE A 184 -25.69 -25.03 8.96
C PHE A 184 -26.37 -26.11 8.14
N GLN A 185 -27.49 -25.76 7.53
CA GLN A 185 -28.12 -26.55 6.49
C GLN A 185 -27.59 -26.12 5.12
N THR A 186 -27.21 -27.08 4.28
CA THR A 186 -26.65 -26.86 2.94
C THR A 186 -27.68 -27.19 1.85
N SER A 187 -27.66 -26.45 0.75
CA SER A 187 -28.49 -26.74 -0.44
C SER A 187 -27.85 -27.85 -1.27
N GLY A 188 -28.11 -29.11 -0.89
CA GLY A 188 -27.67 -30.31 -1.62
C GLY A 188 -26.62 -31.15 -0.89
N THR A 189 -26.47 -32.40 -1.35
CA THR A 189 -25.46 -33.34 -0.86
C THR A 189 -24.09 -32.88 -1.37
N VAL A 190 -23.33 -32.18 -0.53
CA VAL A 190 -21.96 -31.80 -0.87
C VAL A 190 -21.06 -32.99 -0.59
N ALA A 191 -20.24 -33.38 -1.56
CA ALA A 191 -19.26 -34.44 -1.36
C ALA A 191 -18.31 -34.05 -0.21
N VAL A 192 -18.13 -34.97 0.74
CA VAL A 192 -17.30 -34.74 1.92
C VAL A 192 -15.85 -34.58 1.48
N THR A 193 -15.36 -33.34 1.41
CA THR A 193 -13.93 -33.06 1.36
C THR A 193 -13.47 -32.81 2.78
N THR A 194 -12.89 -33.83 3.42
CA THR A 194 -12.08 -33.62 4.62
C THR A 194 -10.80 -32.91 4.19
N ASN A 195 -10.83 -31.58 4.07
CA ASN A 195 -9.60 -30.83 4.18
C ASN A 195 -9.27 -30.81 5.67
N PRO A 196 -8.21 -31.50 6.14
CA PRO A 196 -7.75 -31.29 7.51
C PRO A 196 -7.53 -29.78 7.69
N ALA A 197 -7.93 -29.21 8.83
CA ALA A 197 -7.56 -27.85 9.16
C ALA A 197 -6.08 -27.64 8.83
N PRO A 198 -5.69 -26.49 8.26
CA PRO A 198 -4.30 -26.11 8.21
C PRO A 198 -3.78 -26.24 9.63
N GLY A 199 -2.95 -27.26 9.87
CA GLY A 199 -2.29 -27.50 11.14
C GLY A 199 -1.20 -26.47 11.32
N HIS A 200 -1.55 -25.19 11.28
CA HIS A 200 -0.67 -24.11 11.64
C HIS A 200 -0.69 -23.98 13.16
N ALA A 201 -0.14 -25.00 13.84
CA ALA A 201 0.75 -24.65 14.94
C ALA A 201 1.83 -23.74 14.32
N PRO A 202 2.19 -22.60 14.93
CA PRO A 202 3.23 -21.72 14.40
C PRO A 202 4.49 -22.57 14.25
N THR A 203 4.73 -23.00 13.02
CA THR A 203 5.89 -23.80 12.70
C THR A 203 6.96 -22.75 12.53
N THR A 204 7.95 -22.73 13.41
CA THR A 204 9.21 -22.03 13.21
C THR A 204 9.92 -22.69 12.02
N THR A 205 9.38 -22.49 10.82
CA THR A 205 9.99 -22.93 9.59
C THR A 205 11.08 -21.90 9.29
N THR A 206 12.30 -22.20 9.73
CA THR A 206 13.49 -21.61 9.13
C THR A 206 13.44 -21.90 7.63
N ILE A 207 13.19 -20.88 6.84
CA ILE A 207 13.18 -20.97 5.38
C ILE A 207 14.61 -21.24 4.93
N SER A 208 14.93 -22.50 4.65
CA SER A 208 16.12 -22.86 3.87
C SER A 208 15.70 -22.98 2.41
N MET A 209 16.01 -21.95 1.61
CA MET A 209 15.72 -21.97 0.19
C MET A 209 16.73 -22.86 -0.54
N ALA A 210 16.30 -24.06 -0.93
CA ALA A 210 16.96 -24.82 -1.97
C ALA A 210 16.60 -24.20 -3.34
N SER A 211 17.62 -23.70 -4.04
CA SER A 211 17.47 -22.99 -5.31
C SER A 211 17.19 -23.97 -6.47
N PRO A 212 16.14 -23.77 -7.28
CA PRO A 212 15.90 -24.56 -8.48
C PRO A 212 16.86 -24.15 -9.59
N THR A 213 17.46 -25.13 -10.26
CA THR A 213 18.34 -24.93 -11.41
C THR A 213 17.54 -24.55 -12.66
N ILE A 214 17.51 -23.25 -12.95
CA ILE A 214 17.04 -22.67 -14.22
C ILE A 214 18.24 -22.58 -15.18
N PRO A 215 18.09 -22.87 -16.49
CA PRO A 215 19.16 -22.71 -17.48
C PRO A 215 19.72 -21.28 -17.47
N ALA A 216 21.05 -21.18 -17.48
CA ALA A 216 21.77 -19.93 -17.23
C ALA A 216 21.36 -18.81 -18.20
N PRO A 217 20.79 -17.69 -17.70
CA PRO A 217 20.63 -16.49 -18.50
C PRO A 217 21.99 -15.89 -18.82
N THR A 218 22.08 -15.27 -19.99
CA THR A 218 23.18 -14.40 -20.44
C THR A 218 23.60 -13.46 -19.30
N PRO A 219 24.91 -13.28 -19.01
CA PRO A 219 25.37 -12.61 -17.79
C PRO A 219 24.84 -11.18 -17.68
N THR A 220 23.87 -11.00 -16.78
CA THR A 220 23.35 -9.71 -16.33
C THR A 220 24.32 -9.13 -15.29
N PRO A 221 24.63 -7.83 -15.32
CA PRO A 221 25.40 -7.16 -14.28
C PRO A 221 24.82 -7.43 -12.89
N THR A 222 25.70 -7.75 -11.94
CA THR A 222 25.37 -8.45 -10.70
C THR A 222 24.60 -7.66 -9.64
N ASN A 223 24.23 -6.38 -9.87
CA ASN A 223 23.45 -5.57 -8.93
C ASN A 223 22.73 -4.40 -9.64
N PRO A 224 21.48 -4.55 -10.08
CA PRO A 224 20.70 -3.41 -10.58
C PRO A 224 20.54 -2.35 -9.49
N ARG A 225 20.53 -1.06 -9.86
CA ARG A 225 20.33 0.05 -8.93
C ARG A 225 18.91 0.57 -9.05
N MET A 226 18.06 0.14 -8.12
CA MET A 226 16.67 0.60 -8.01
C MET A 226 16.63 2.09 -7.67
N VAL A 227 16.02 2.90 -8.54
CA VAL A 227 15.80 4.33 -8.32
C VAL A 227 14.48 4.52 -7.59
N ASP A 228 13.42 3.89 -8.10
CA ASP A 228 12.12 3.85 -7.46
C ASP A 228 11.39 2.57 -7.85
N ASP A 229 10.75 1.94 -6.88
CA ASP A 229 9.91 0.74 -7.03
C ASP A 229 8.47 1.00 -6.59
N PHE A 230 8.16 2.25 -6.18
CA PHE A 230 6.85 2.71 -5.74
C PHE A 230 6.14 1.76 -4.75
N SER A 231 6.86 0.94 -3.98
CA SER A 231 6.26 -0.09 -3.11
C SER A 231 5.96 0.41 -1.68
N ASP A 232 6.52 1.56 -1.31
CA ASP A 232 6.37 2.15 0.03
C ASP A 232 5.55 3.45 -0.06
N PRO A 233 4.23 3.41 0.23
CA PRO A 233 3.38 4.59 0.19
C PRO A 233 3.79 5.66 1.20
N THR A 234 4.42 5.28 2.32
CA THR A 234 4.88 6.22 3.36
C THR A 234 6.12 6.97 2.88
N ARG A 235 7.05 6.27 2.25
CA ARG A 235 8.21 6.88 1.59
C ARG A 235 7.75 7.86 0.50
N TYR A 236 6.83 7.42 -0.35
CA TYR A 236 6.36 8.25 -1.45
C TYR A 236 5.52 9.45 -0.99
N SER A 237 4.75 9.34 0.09
CA SER A 237 4.02 10.47 0.69
C SER A 237 4.96 11.55 1.26
N ASN A 238 6.18 11.16 1.63
CA ASN A 238 7.25 12.08 2.01
C ASN A 238 8.06 12.58 0.80
N GLU A 239 7.57 12.32 -0.41
CA GLU A 239 8.24 12.68 -1.67
C GLU A 239 9.64 12.06 -1.76
N GLU A 240 9.81 10.82 -1.28
CA GLU A 240 11.05 10.07 -1.38
C GLU A 240 10.95 8.91 -2.39
N ASN A 241 12.04 8.67 -3.13
CA ASN A 241 12.24 7.48 -3.96
C ASN A 241 12.92 6.34 -3.17
N ALA A 242 13.17 5.18 -3.80
CA ALA A 242 13.82 4.04 -3.16
C ALA A 242 15.26 4.31 -2.69
N LEU A 243 15.89 5.38 -3.18
CA LEU A 243 17.20 5.86 -2.74
C LEU A 243 17.14 6.84 -1.56
N ARG A 244 15.94 7.14 -1.03
CA ARG A 244 15.69 8.16 0.01
C ARG A 244 16.03 9.58 -0.44
N PHE A 245 15.88 9.86 -1.74
CA PHE A 245 16.02 11.19 -2.30
C PHE A 245 14.69 11.70 -2.84
N TYR A 246 14.61 13.03 -2.98
CA TYR A 246 13.37 13.70 -3.35
C TYR A 246 12.83 13.26 -4.72
N THR A 247 11.52 13.13 -4.84
CA THR A 247 10.79 12.81 -6.07
C THR A 247 9.50 13.59 -6.12
N GLY A 248 9.19 14.18 -7.27
CA GLY A 248 8.07 15.11 -7.37
C GLY A 248 7.79 15.55 -8.79
N ASP A 249 6.95 16.57 -8.91
CA ASP A 249 6.45 17.06 -10.20
C ASP A 249 6.30 18.59 -10.25
N ASP A 250 6.70 19.27 -9.19
CA ASP A 250 6.54 20.73 -9.00
C ASP A 250 5.12 21.23 -9.32
N HIS A 251 4.11 20.44 -8.96
CA HIS A 251 2.68 20.67 -9.18
C HIS A 251 2.27 20.74 -10.66
N THR A 252 3.05 20.12 -11.56
CA THR A 252 2.74 20.13 -13.00
C THR A 252 1.86 18.98 -13.45
N VAL A 253 1.73 17.89 -12.67
CA VAL A 253 0.70 16.85 -12.87
C VAL A 253 -0.55 17.17 -12.04
N THR A 254 -1.72 16.93 -12.63
CA THR A 254 -3.02 17.33 -12.06
C THR A 254 -3.53 16.34 -11.03
N GLU A 255 -3.11 15.08 -11.14
CA GLU A 255 -3.45 14.02 -10.19
C GLU A 255 -2.23 13.12 -10.08
N ARG A 256 -1.61 13.19 -8.89
CA ARG A 256 -0.60 12.25 -8.40
C ARG A 256 -1.29 11.49 -7.28
N THR A 257 -1.93 10.37 -7.61
CA THR A 257 -2.42 9.51 -6.54
C THR A 257 -1.22 8.80 -5.90
N THR A 258 -1.31 8.64 -4.58
CA THR A 258 -0.50 7.73 -3.78
C THR A 258 -0.22 6.43 -4.52
N VAL A 259 0.95 5.84 -4.28
CA VAL A 259 1.24 4.43 -4.49
C VAL A 259 -0.02 3.61 -4.18
N GLN A 260 -0.68 3.09 -5.21
CA GLN A 260 -1.84 2.24 -5.08
C GLN A 260 -1.43 0.89 -5.65
N ASP A 261 -1.39 -0.15 -4.83
CA ASP A 261 -0.94 -1.48 -5.27
C ASP A 261 0.47 -1.49 -5.92
N ASP A 262 1.42 -0.75 -5.34
CA ASP A 262 2.85 -0.71 -5.71
C ASP A 262 3.23 0.03 -7.02
N TRP A 263 2.39 0.95 -7.53
CA TRP A 263 2.71 1.77 -8.71
C TRP A 263 2.24 3.22 -8.59
N LEU A 264 2.81 4.10 -9.43
CA LEU A 264 2.53 5.53 -9.51
C LEU A 264 1.57 5.87 -10.67
N LEU A 265 0.45 6.55 -10.39
CA LEU A 265 -0.40 7.17 -11.42
C LEU A 265 0.02 8.62 -11.69
N LEU A 266 0.17 8.98 -12.96
CA LEU A 266 0.41 10.36 -13.39
C LEU A 266 -0.68 10.81 -14.35
N SER A 267 -1.48 11.82 -13.95
CA SER A 267 -2.36 12.56 -14.86
C SER A 267 -1.67 13.83 -15.36
N PHE A 268 -1.35 13.88 -16.66
CA PHE A 268 -0.47 14.89 -17.25
C PHE A 268 -1.10 15.64 -18.43
N ASN A 269 -0.53 16.81 -18.73
CA ASN A 269 -0.68 17.56 -19.98
C ASN A 269 0.69 17.70 -20.68
N THR A 270 0.73 18.41 -21.81
CA THR A 270 1.97 18.56 -22.62
C THR A 270 3.09 19.35 -21.94
N ALA A 271 2.79 20.10 -20.87
CA ALA A 271 3.74 20.86 -20.06
C ALA A 271 4.10 20.17 -18.73
N SER A 272 3.46 19.05 -18.41
CA SER A 272 3.73 18.31 -17.17
C SER A 272 5.07 17.57 -17.23
N TYR A 273 5.65 17.37 -16.06
CA TYR A 273 6.75 16.45 -15.84
C TYR A 273 6.65 15.79 -14.47
N TRP A 274 7.33 14.66 -14.33
CA TRP A 274 7.64 14.05 -13.04
C TRP A 274 9.14 13.76 -13.00
N TYR A 275 9.78 13.90 -11.85
CA TYR A 275 11.20 13.69 -11.69
C TYR A 275 11.54 12.98 -10.39
N THR A 276 12.70 12.33 -10.38
CA THR A 276 13.26 11.65 -9.22
C THR A 276 14.74 11.96 -9.12
N LEU A 277 15.20 12.41 -7.95
CA LEU A 277 16.59 12.76 -7.71
C LEU A 277 17.43 11.51 -7.48
N LEU A 278 18.64 11.50 -8.05
CA LEU A 278 19.58 10.41 -7.87
C LEU A 278 20.53 10.65 -6.70
N GLY A 279 20.49 11.84 -6.08
CA GLY A 279 21.32 12.28 -4.95
C GLY A 279 20.68 13.46 -4.20
N ALA A 280 21.32 13.90 -3.12
CA ALA A 280 20.91 15.12 -2.41
C ALA A 280 21.04 16.37 -3.31
N SER A 281 20.44 17.50 -2.92
CA SER A 281 20.27 18.72 -3.76
C SER A 281 21.54 19.35 -4.34
N ASN A 282 22.74 18.88 -3.99
CA ASN A 282 24.02 19.30 -4.56
C ASN A 282 24.99 18.13 -4.81
N THR A 283 24.50 16.90 -4.82
CA THR A 283 25.31 15.68 -4.91
C THR A 283 24.95 14.87 -6.13
N CYS A 284 25.94 14.62 -6.97
CA CYS A 284 25.79 13.91 -8.24
C CYS A 284 26.41 12.55 -8.05
N ASN A 285 25.81 11.53 -8.63
CA ASN A 285 26.20 10.15 -8.39
C ASN A 285 26.73 9.50 -9.68
N ASP A 286 27.67 8.58 -9.48
CA ASP A 286 28.30 7.84 -10.57
C ASP A 286 27.44 6.63 -10.94
N TYR A 287 26.86 6.68 -12.14
CA TYR A 287 26.09 5.63 -12.79
C TYR A 287 26.83 5.09 -14.03
N SER A 288 28.12 5.43 -14.22
CA SER A 288 28.90 5.02 -15.40
C SER A 288 29.21 3.52 -15.49
N GLN A 289 29.00 2.78 -14.40
CA GLN A 289 29.04 1.32 -14.41
C GLN A 289 27.82 0.66 -15.07
N PHE A 290 26.72 1.39 -15.26
CA PHE A 290 25.50 0.86 -15.88
C PHE A 290 25.48 1.16 -17.37
N THR A 291 24.71 0.37 -18.10
CA THR A 291 24.55 0.49 -19.56
C THR A 291 23.13 0.79 -19.99
N LYS A 292 22.13 0.52 -19.13
CA LYS A 292 20.72 0.70 -19.44
C LYS A 292 19.97 1.38 -18.30
N LEU A 293 18.92 2.10 -18.67
CA LEU A 293 17.85 2.55 -17.79
C LEU A 293 16.59 1.76 -18.13
N ASN A 294 16.00 1.11 -17.13
CA ASN A 294 14.80 0.31 -17.27
C ASN A 294 13.61 1.01 -16.60
N LEU A 295 12.46 0.90 -17.23
CA LEU A 295 11.21 1.53 -16.83
C LEU A 295 10.04 0.60 -17.17
N ALA A 296 9.10 0.39 -16.26
CA ALA A 296 7.83 -0.29 -16.57
C ALA A 296 6.66 0.69 -16.51
N ILE A 297 5.86 0.72 -17.58
CA ILE A 297 4.67 1.60 -17.67
C ILE A 297 3.44 0.85 -18.19
N ARG A 298 2.25 1.36 -17.84
CA ARG A 298 0.99 0.97 -18.51
C ARG A 298 0.07 2.18 -18.69
N TYR A 299 -0.91 2.04 -19.57
CA TYR A 299 -1.86 3.10 -19.91
C TYR A 299 -3.28 2.68 -19.52
N PRO A 300 -3.87 3.25 -18.45
CA PRO A 300 -5.21 2.84 -17.99
C PRO A 300 -6.31 3.08 -19.04
N THR A 301 -6.14 4.07 -19.92
CA THR A 301 -7.10 4.39 -20.99
C THR A 301 -6.87 3.61 -22.29
N ASN A 302 -5.96 2.62 -22.31
CA ASN A 302 -5.46 1.91 -23.50
C ASN A 302 -4.89 2.83 -24.61
N LYS A 303 -4.83 4.14 -24.39
CA LYS A 303 -4.23 5.11 -25.30
C LYS A 303 -2.76 5.24 -24.96
N ARG A 304 -1.88 4.68 -25.79
CA ARG A 304 -0.43 4.86 -25.67
C ARG A 304 -0.06 6.32 -25.99
N ILE A 305 0.69 6.95 -25.10
CA ILE A 305 1.11 8.35 -25.22
C ILE A 305 2.63 8.42 -25.12
N GLY A 306 3.27 8.98 -26.14
CA GLY A 306 4.71 9.21 -26.17
C GLY A 306 5.14 10.32 -25.21
N PHE A 307 6.36 10.18 -24.69
CA PHE A 307 7.05 11.17 -23.85
C PHE A 307 8.55 11.07 -24.08
N ASN A 308 9.31 11.94 -23.41
CA ASN A 308 10.76 11.88 -23.33
C ASN A 308 11.16 11.38 -21.94
N MET A 309 12.10 10.44 -21.91
CA MET A 309 12.93 10.23 -20.73
C MET A 309 14.05 11.25 -20.76
N VAL A 310 14.29 11.93 -19.65
CA VAL A 310 15.32 12.95 -19.52
C VAL A 310 16.26 12.54 -18.39
N ILE A 311 17.56 12.55 -18.64
CA ILE A 311 18.57 12.47 -17.58
C ILE A 311 19.25 13.82 -17.43
N GLN A 312 19.50 14.19 -16.18
CA GLN A 312 20.15 15.43 -15.82
C GLN A 312 21.54 15.12 -15.29
N ASP A 313 22.54 15.86 -15.77
CA ASP A 313 23.94 15.69 -15.38
C ASP A 313 24.62 17.04 -15.15
N THR A 314 25.86 16.99 -14.67
CA THR A 314 26.74 18.16 -14.59
C THR A 314 28.10 17.91 -15.21
N THR A 315 28.71 18.99 -15.72
CA THR A 315 30.07 18.97 -16.27
C THR A 315 31.16 19.14 -15.19
N SER A 316 30.80 19.65 -14.01
CA SER A 316 31.70 19.83 -12.86
C SER A 316 31.43 18.78 -11.79
N GLY A 317 32.45 18.41 -11.00
CA GLY A 317 32.31 17.54 -9.82
C GLY A 317 31.47 18.12 -8.67
N THR A 318 30.87 19.30 -8.89
CA THR A 318 29.80 19.88 -8.10
C THR A 318 28.51 19.81 -8.93
N CYS A 319 27.36 19.46 -8.33
CA CYS A 319 26.06 19.49 -9.05
C CYS A 319 25.58 20.92 -9.31
N THR A 320 26.38 21.71 -10.00
CA THR A 320 26.05 23.06 -10.45
C THR A 320 26.11 23.10 -11.97
N GLY A 321 25.18 23.80 -12.59
CA GLY A 321 25.09 23.86 -14.06
C GLY A 321 24.51 22.58 -14.68
N ILE A 322 23.26 22.28 -14.34
CA ILE A 322 22.53 21.11 -14.85
C ILE A 322 22.42 21.16 -16.37
N THR A 323 22.83 20.10 -17.05
CA THR A 323 22.56 19.85 -18.47
C THR A 323 21.54 18.71 -18.58
N GLN A 324 20.64 18.79 -19.57
CA GLN A 324 19.58 17.81 -19.78
C GLN A 324 19.82 17.06 -21.09
N HIS A 325 19.73 15.73 -21.03
CA HIS A 325 19.81 14.86 -22.20
C HIS A 325 18.50 14.10 -22.32
N SER A 326 17.84 14.20 -23.46
CA SER A 326 16.50 13.65 -23.67
C SER A 326 16.52 12.51 -24.68
N PHE A 327 15.78 11.45 -24.39
CA PHE A 327 15.48 10.35 -25.29
C PHE A 327 13.97 10.21 -25.49
N ASN A 328 13.51 10.24 -26.74
CA ASN A 328 12.10 10.08 -27.04
C ASN A 328 11.72 8.59 -27.05
N VAL A 329 10.85 8.18 -26.12
CA VAL A 329 10.48 6.76 -25.95
C VAL A 329 9.32 6.31 -26.84
N THR A 330 8.78 7.19 -27.71
CA THR A 330 7.54 6.91 -28.47
C THR A 330 7.67 5.68 -29.36
N SER A 331 8.81 5.48 -30.01
CA SER A 331 9.05 4.30 -30.85
C SER A 331 9.07 3.01 -30.02
N LEU A 332 9.74 3.01 -28.87
CA LEU A 332 9.77 1.87 -27.94
C LEU A 332 8.36 1.53 -27.45
N ILE A 333 7.60 2.53 -27.02
CA ILE A 333 6.20 2.36 -26.57
C ILE A 333 5.35 1.73 -27.68
N ASN A 334 5.51 2.15 -28.93
CA ASN A 334 4.71 1.62 -30.03
C ASN A 334 5.12 0.19 -30.43
N SER A 335 6.38 -0.18 -30.27
CA SER A 335 6.88 -1.54 -30.55
C SER A 335 6.75 -2.52 -29.38
N ALA A 336 6.62 -2.01 -28.15
CA ALA A 336 6.56 -2.84 -26.96
C ALA A 336 5.26 -3.65 -26.90
N THR A 337 5.38 -4.93 -26.58
CA THR A 337 4.24 -5.77 -26.21
C THR A 337 4.15 -5.78 -24.71
N ALA A 338 2.94 -5.67 -24.16
CA ALA A 338 2.75 -5.81 -22.72
C ALA A 338 3.19 -7.21 -22.29
N GLY A 339 3.88 -7.30 -21.15
CA GLY A 339 4.18 -8.55 -20.49
C GLY A 339 2.90 -9.29 -20.08
N SER A 340 3.07 -10.51 -19.56
CA SER A 340 1.94 -11.28 -19.00
C SER A 340 1.29 -10.59 -17.79
N ASP A 341 2.00 -9.64 -17.18
CA ASP A 341 1.58 -8.77 -16.08
C ASP A 341 0.84 -7.49 -16.56
N GLY A 342 0.74 -7.28 -17.88
CA GLY A 342 0.10 -6.10 -18.47
C GLY A 342 0.99 -4.87 -18.55
N TRP A 343 2.26 -4.94 -18.14
CA TRP A 343 3.20 -3.81 -18.16
C TRP A 343 4.03 -3.77 -19.45
N LEU A 344 4.32 -2.56 -19.94
CA LEU A 344 5.31 -2.33 -20.99
C LEU A 344 6.66 -2.11 -20.33
N HIS A 345 7.54 -3.11 -20.41
CA HIS A 345 8.91 -3.00 -19.93
C HIS A 345 9.78 -2.37 -21.02
N LEU A 346 10.25 -1.15 -20.75
CA LEU A 346 11.10 -0.37 -21.61
C LEU A 346 12.54 -0.45 -21.11
N THR A 347 13.45 -0.82 -22.01
CA THR A 347 14.89 -0.82 -21.77
C THR A 347 15.54 0.22 -22.66
N LEU A 348 16.09 1.27 -22.06
CA LEU A 348 16.71 2.40 -22.73
C LEU A 348 18.24 2.29 -22.62
N PRO A 349 18.97 2.10 -23.73
CA PRO A 349 20.42 2.21 -23.73
C PRO A 349 20.87 3.59 -23.24
N LEU A 350 21.79 3.66 -22.28
CA LEU A 350 22.30 4.95 -21.79
C LEU A 350 23.07 5.73 -22.88
N THR A 351 23.54 5.02 -23.92
CA THR A 351 24.15 5.64 -25.11
C THR A 351 23.17 6.50 -25.92
N ASP A 352 21.86 6.30 -25.76
CA ASP A 352 20.85 7.08 -26.49
C ASP A 352 20.66 8.48 -25.88
N PHE A 353 21.19 8.72 -24.68
CA PHE A 353 21.30 10.04 -24.05
C PHE A 353 22.62 10.70 -24.45
N SER A 354 22.72 11.09 -25.72
CA SER A 354 23.96 11.57 -26.33
C SER A 354 24.61 12.72 -25.57
N GLY A 355 25.86 12.52 -25.14
CA GLY A 355 26.66 13.53 -24.43
C GLY A 355 26.51 13.52 -22.91
N ALA A 356 25.68 12.65 -22.35
CA ALA A 356 25.50 12.55 -20.90
C ALA A 356 26.76 12.05 -20.16
N ASN A 357 27.15 12.79 -19.13
CA ASN A 357 28.17 12.45 -18.17
C ASN A 357 27.58 11.56 -17.06
N LEU A 358 27.59 10.24 -17.31
CA LEU A 358 27.07 9.25 -16.36
C LEU A 358 27.81 9.23 -15.01
N LYS A 359 28.98 9.86 -14.89
CA LYS A 359 29.71 9.97 -13.62
C LYS A 359 29.15 11.04 -12.69
N SER A 360 28.24 11.88 -13.19
CA SER A 360 27.71 13.03 -12.47
C SER A 360 26.23 13.23 -12.76
N LEU A 361 25.43 12.17 -12.66
CA LEU A 361 23.98 12.28 -12.82
C LEU A 361 23.33 12.84 -11.55
N SER A 362 22.35 13.74 -11.73
CA SER A 362 21.60 14.36 -10.65
C SER A 362 20.15 13.89 -10.56
N ALA A 363 19.48 13.68 -11.69
CA ALA A 363 18.06 13.35 -11.72
C ALA A 363 17.65 12.60 -13.00
N ILE A 364 16.49 11.94 -12.93
CA ILE A 364 15.75 11.41 -14.07
C ILE A 364 14.38 12.09 -14.11
N SER A 365 13.85 12.34 -15.29
CA SER A 365 12.51 12.89 -15.45
C SER A 365 11.74 12.21 -16.59
N ILE A 366 10.43 12.11 -16.42
CA ILE A 366 9.45 11.80 -17.46
C ILE A 366 8.81 13.14 -17.85
N ALA A 367 9.05 13.60 -19.08
CA ALA A 367 8.62 14.92 -19.53
C ALA A 367 8.29 14.93 -21.03
N GLY A 368 7.83 16.07 -21.56
CA GLY A 368 7.64 16.24 -23.00
C GLY A 368 6.55 15.33 -23.58
N PHE A 369 5.45 15.16 -22.86
CA PHE A 369 4.29 14.38 -23.29
C PHE A 369 3.69 14.95 -24.58
N VAL A 370 3.38 14.10 -25.55
CA VAL A 370 2.85 14.53 -26.87
C VAL A 370 1.38 14.95 -26.85
N SER A 371 0.63 14.59 -25.80
CA SER A 371 -0.76 14.98 -25.57
C SER A 371 -1.11 14.77 -24.09
N SER A 372 -2.22 15.32 -23.59
CA SER A 372 -2.69 15.01 -22.23
C SER A 372 -3.18 13.56 -22.09
N GLY A 373 -3.06 13.02 -20.87
CA GLY A 373 -3.57 11.69 -20.54
C GLY A 373 -3.07 11.18 -19.18
N GLN A 374 -3.06 9.85 -19.05
CA GLN A 374 -2.66 9.14 -17.85
C GLN A 374 -1.64 8.06 -18.19
N VAL A 375 -0.64 7.89 -17.33
CA VAL A 375 0.34 6.81 -17.38
C VAL A 375 0.56 6.30 -15.98
N GLU A 376 0.75 5.00 -15.88
CA GLU A 376 1.11 4.34 -14.63
C GLU A 376 2.55 3.87 -14.73
N VAL A 377 3.31 3.97 -13.63
CA VAL A 377 4.73 3.64 -13.57
C VAL A 377 4.98 2.68 -12.42
N ASP A 378 5.60 1.54 -12.70
CA ASP A 378 5.83 0.45 -11.73
C ASP A 378 7.24 0.50 -11.12
N TYR A 379 8.26 0.75 -11.95
CA TYR A 379 9.63 0.88 -11.46
C TYR A 379 10.53 1.68 -12.39
N ILE A 380 11.65 2.13 -11.84
CA ILE A 380 12.77 2.75 -12.55
C ILE A 380 14.09 2.23 -11.94
N TYR A 381 14.98 1.66 -12.74
CA TYR A 381 16.29 1.21 -12.26
C TYR A 381 17.38 1.23 -13.35
N PHE A 382 18.64 1.29 -12.93
CA PHE A 382 19.79 1.13 -13.83
C PHE A 382 20.33 -0.31 -13.83
N ASP A 383 20.71 -0.82 -15.01
CA ASP A 383 21.39 -2.12 -15.20
C ASP A 383 22.70 -2.03 -16.00
#